data_AF-A0A813KAT6-F1
#
_entry.id   AF-A0A813KAT6-F1
#
_cell.length_a   1.000
_cell.length_b   1.000
_cell.length_c   1.000
_cell.angle_alpha   90.00
_cell.angle_beta   90.00
_cell.angle_gamma   90.00
#
_symmetry.space_group_name_H-M   'P 1'
#
loop_
_entity.id
_entity.type
_entity.pdbx_description
1 polymer ?
#
loop_
_entity_poly.entity_id
_entity_poly.type
_entity_poly.pdbx_seq_one_letter_code
_entity_poly.pdbx_strand_id
1 'polypeptide(L)'
;VTLATQPAFVYDNNVVRVFKSFNLCIGVDSWPGRLVAVVIWALGSPLLFLASSLHVYKAKNDSGGYKALRCFLLIAGAVIVNCFALTYAVPPDDWLKTMVHTGAFASGLFGYGVYKLALALEFFVEYKDLLRLDLKAKIYAGTVLFHTCVLFGASAFLVYLLLLKDYRPIIANIRADVIPAVVSGGLKVVGSWRGSFPFMWPEAYVVELDGSHSPVGGDPCGVFLVVVTFLAPIVEALTAPRELVSHGAVVIYTDLELEPDAVETKVLASVELSPCGPGLSCDSESEGECWPRDQMPIC
;
A
#
# COMPACT_ATOMS: atom_id res chain seq x y z
N VAL A 1 12.51 2.46 15.81
CA VAL A 1 12.34 3.54 16.81
C VAL A 1 11.79 2.97 18.11
N THR A 2 10.53 2.53 18.16
CA THR A 2 9.91 1.93 19.37
C THR A 2 10.77 0.85 20.02
N LEU A 3 11.33 -0.08 19.25
CA LEU A 3 12.25 -1.10 19.77
C LEU A 3 13.45 -0.52 20.55
N ALA A 4 14.00 0.60 20.08
CA ALA A 4 15.18 1.22 20.68
C ALA A 4 14.81 2.12 21.88
N THR A 5 13.63 2.75 21.86
CA THR A 5 13.23 3.76 22.86
C THR A 5 12.32 3.20 23.95
N GLN A 6 11.51 2.19 23.64
CA GLN A 6 10.55 1.55 24.54
C GLN A 6 10.50 0.02 24.32
N PRO A 7 11.59 -0.72 24.57
CA PRO A 7 11.64 -2.16 24.32
C PRO A 7 10.58 -2.95 25.11
N ALA A 8 10.23 -2.51 26.33
CA ALA A 8 9.19 -3.16 27.12
C ALA A 8 7.79 -3.05 26.48
N PHE A 9 7.50 -1.91 25.83
CA PHE A 9 6.24 -1.68 25.13
C PHE A 9 6.07 -2.62 23.93
N VAL A 10 7.18 -3.12 23.35
CA VAL A 10 7.12 -4.02 22.18
C VAL A 10 6.39 -5.32 22.51
N TYR A 11 6.59 -5.87 23.70
CA TYR A 11 5.86 -7.07 24.12
C TYR A 11 4.70 -6.78 25.06
N ASP A 12 4.69 -5.65 25.76
CA ASP A 12 3.60 -5.29 26.67
C ASP A 12 2.77 -4.11 26.13
N ASN A 13 1.82 -4.40 25.25
CA ASN A 13 0.84 -3.43 24.75
C ASN A 13 -0.53 -4.08 24.49
N ASN A 14 -1.57 -3.27 24.24
CA ASN A 14 -2.94 -3.78 24.07
C ASN A 14 -3.14 -4.59 22.80
N VAL A 15 -2.39 -4.28 21.75
CA VAL A 15 -2.40 -5.02 20.50
C VAL A 15 -1.85 -6.44 20.72
N VAL A 16 -0.74 -6.59 21.45
CA VAL A 16 -0.20 -7.91 21.83
C VAL A 16 -1.20 -8.71 22.65
N ARG A 17 -1.90 -8.10 23.61
CA ARG A 17 -2.91 -8.79 24.42
C ARG A 17 -4.08 -9.30 23.58
N VAL A 18 -4.53 -8.50 22.62
CA VAL A 18 -5.67 -8.81 21.75
C VAL A 18 -5.35 -9.92 20.76
N PHE A 19 -4.21 -9.80 20.08
CA PHE A 19 -3.83 -10.66 18.95
C PHE A 19 -2.88 -11.79 19.34
N LYS A 20 -2.32 -11.75 20.56
CA LYS A 20 -1.27 -12.68 21.02
C LYS A 20 -0.11 -12.78 20.02
N SER A 21 0.19 -11.67 19.35
CA SER A 21 1.21 -11.60 18.32
C SER A 21 1.96 -10.27 18.33
N PHE A 22 3.22 -10.32 17.89
CA PHE A 22 3.99 -9.13 17.58
C PHE A 22 3.60 -8.64 16.18
N ASN A 23 2.68 -7.67 16.10
CA ASN A 23 2.29 -7.09 14.82
C ASN A 23 2.99 -5.75 14.54
N LEU A 24 2.87 -5.28 13.30
CA LEU A 24 3.53 -4.06 12.82
C LEU A 24 3.07 -2.80 13.59
N CYS A 25 1.81 -2.77 14.06
CA CYS A 25 1.22 -1.59 14.72
C CYS A 25 1.95 -1.21 16.01
N ILE A 26 2.49 -2.20 16.73
CA ILE A 26 3.28 -1.99 17.94
C ILE A 26 4.41 -0.97 17.71
N GLY A 27 5.01 -0.99 16.51
CA GLY A 27 6.08 -0.08 16.12
C GLY A 27 5.66 1.39 16.07
N VAL A 28 4.37 1.68 15.90
CA VAL A 28 3.81 3.04 15.74
C VAL A 28 3.00 3.51 16.94
N ASP A 29 2.75 2.64 17.93
CA ASP A 29 1.84 2.92 19.03
C ASP A 29 2.48 3.66 20.21
N SER A 30 3.81 3.79 20.25
CA SER A 30 4.53 4.43 21.37
C SER A 30 5.20 5.75 20.98
N TRP A 31 5.52 6.59 21.98
CA TRP A 31 6.38 7.75 21.78
C TRP A 31 7.87 7.37 21.79
N PRO A 32 8.70 7.79 20.81
CA PRO A 32 8.42 8.67 19.67
C PRO A 32 8.12 7.93 18.35
N GLY A 33 7.95 6.61 18.35
CA GLY A 33 7.66 5.83 17.13
C GLY A 33 6.44 6.34 16.35
N ARG A 34 5.41 6.77 17.08
CA ARG A 34 4.20 7.39 16.54
C ARG A 34 4.48 8.67 15.76
N LEU A 35 5.36 9.53 16.24
CA LEU A 35 5.73 10.76 15.54
C LEU A 35 6.33 10.44 14.18
N VAL A 36 7.22 9.46 14.14
CA VAL A 36 7.86 9.01 12.89
C VAL A 36 6.81 8.43 11.92
N ALA A 37 5.86 7.64 12.42
CA ALA A 37 4.77 7.10 11.62
C ALA A 37 3.87 8.21 11.03
N VAL A 38 3.54 9.23 11.83
CA VAL A 38 2.77 10.40 11.37
C VAL A 38 3.50 11.14 10.25
N VAL A 39 4.82 11.35 10.39
CA VAL A 39 5.62 12.01 9.35
C VAL A 39 5.63 11.19 8.05
N ILE A 40 5.86 9.87 8.14
CA ILE A 40 5.84 8.97 6.98
C ILE A 40 4.47 9.04 6.30
N TRP A 41 3.38 8.98 7.06
CA TRP A 41 2.03 9.07 6.53
C TRP A 41 1.73 10.43 5.89
N ALA A 42 2.12 11.53 6.53
CA ALA A 42 1.92 12.88 6.02
C ALA A 42 2.66 13.13 4.69
N LEU A 43 3.83 12.50 4.50
CA LEU A 43 4.57 12.56 3.25
C LEU A 43 4.04 11.57 2.20
N GLY A 44 3.60 10.38 2.62
CA GLY A 44 3.12 9.33 1.71
C GLY A 44 1.70 9.53 1.20
N SER A 45 0.79 10.09 2.01
CA SER A 45 -0.62 10.26 1.63
C SER A 45 -0.81 11.16 0.39
N PRO A 46 -0.15 12.34 0.28
CA PRO A 46 -0.23 13.16 -0.92
C PRO A 46 0.25 12.45 -2.19
N LEU A 47 1.29 11.60 -2.08
CA LEU A 47 1.80 10.81 -3.21
C LEU A 47 0.78 9.76 -3.66
N LEU A 48 0.09 9.12 -2.72
CA LEU A 48 -1.00 8.19 -3.04
C LEU A 48 -2.15 8.90 -3.78
N PHE A 49 -2.57 10.08 -3.30
CA PHE A 49 -3.60 10.87 -3.96
C PHE A 49 -3.18 11.30 -5.37
N LEU A 50 -1.94 11.79 -5.52
CA LEU A 50 -1.40 12.16 -6.83
C LEU A 50 -1.41 10.96 -7.79
N ALA A 51 -0.90 9.81 -7.36
CA ALA A 51 -0.91 8.58 -8.16
C ALA A 51 -2.35 8.18 -8.54
N SER A 52 -3.28 8.23 -7.57
CA SER A 52 -4.70 7.91 -7.80
C SER A 52 -5.34 8.88 -8.80
N SER A 53 -5.05 10.18 -8.70
CA SER A 53 -5.52 11.20 -9.65
C SER A 53 -5.00 10.95 -11.06
N LEU A 54 -3.73 10.53 -11.20
CA LEU A 54 -3.16 10.16 -12.50
C LEU A 54 -3.86 8.94 -13.10
N HIS A 55 -4.09 7.89 -12.30
CA HIS A 55 -4.85 6.71 -12.76
C HIS A 55 -6.31 7.05 -13.10
N VAL A 56 -6.96 7.95 -12.36
CA VAL A 56 -8.32 8.41 -12.68
C VAL A 56 -8.33 9.24 -13.98
N TYR A 57 -7.34 10.12 -14.16
CA TYR A 57 -7.20 10.89 -15.39
C TYR A 57 -7.01 9.96 -16.58
N LYS A 58 -6.12 8.98 -16.46
CA LYS A 58 -5.90 7.94 -17.47
C LYS A 58 -7.19 7.18 -17.77
N ALA A 59 -7.84 6.61 -16.76
CA ALA A 59 -9.08 5.84 -16.91
C ALA A 59 -10.23 6.61 -17.58
N LYS A 60 -10.28 7.94 -17.44
CA LYS A 60 -11.26 8.79 -18.13
C LYS A 60 -10.97 8.92 -19.62
N ASN A 61 -9.71 8.95 -20.01
CA ASN A 61 -9.25 9.20 -21.37
C ASN A 61 -9.00 7.91 -22.17
N ASP A 62 -8.82 6.76 -21.52
CA ASP A 62 -8.65 5.48 -22.20
C ASP A 62 -9.93 5.06 -22.94
N SER A 63 -9.85 4.20 -23.97
CA SER A 63 -11.01 3.59 -24.64
C SER A 63 -11.51 2.30 -23.96
N GLY A 64 -10.89 1.89 -22.85
CA GLY A 64 -11.16 0.63 -22.14
C GLY A 64 -12.55 0.54 -21.48
N GLY A 65 -12.95 -0.70 -21.17
CA GLY A 65 -14.18 -1.00 -20.43
C GLY A 65 -14.09 -0.64 -18.95
N TYR A 66 -15.25 -0.59 -18.27
CA TYR A 66 -15.36 -0.39 -16.81
C TYR A 66 -14.76 0.92 -16.24
N LYS A 67 -14.65 1.99 -17.05
CA LYS A 67 -14.07 3.28 -16.63
C LYS A 67 -14.63 3.83 -15.31
N ALA A 68 -15.96 3.84 -15.17
CA ALA A 68 -16.63 4.36 -13.99
C ALA A 68 -16.28 3.54 -12.73
N LEU A 69 -16.23 2.22 -12.86
CA LEU A 69 -15.85 1.32 -11.77
C LEU A 69 -14.38 1.53 -11.38
N ARG A 70 -13.46 1.62 -12.36
CA ARG A 70 -12.04 1.92 -12.11
C ARG A 70 -11.88 3.25 -11.36
N CYS A 71 -12.51 4.31 -11.85
CA CYS A 71 -12.48 5.62 -11.20
C CYS A 71 -13.01 5.56 -9.77
N PHE A 72 -14.15 4.89 -9.58
CA PHE A 72 -14.75 4.73 -8.25
C PHE A 72 -13.81 3.99 -7.29
N LEU A 73 -13.24 2.85 -7.70
CA LEU A 73 -12.33 2.08 -6.86
C LEU A 73 -11.05 2.84 -6.53
N LEU A 74 -10.47 3.59 -7.48
CA LEU A 74 -9.29 4.43 -7.23
C LEU A 74 -9.57 5.51 -6.18
N ILE A 75 -10.69 6.24 -6.34
CA ILE A 75 -11.08 7.30 -5.41
C ILE A 75 -11.47 6.72 -4.04
N ALA A 76 -12.32 5.70 -4.02
CA ALA A 76 -12.76 5.04 -2.79
C ALA A 76 -11.58 4.43 -2.03
N GLY A 77 -10.69 3.72 -2.74
CA GLY A 77 -9.47 3.17 -2.17
C GLY A 77 -8.58 4.25 -1.55
N ALA A 78 -8.27 5.32 -2.31
CA ALA A 78 -7.45 6.42 -1.82
C ALA A 78 -8.05 7.11 -0.58
N VAL A 79 -9.36 7.37 -0.58
CA VAL A 79 -10.06 7.98 0.57
C VAL A 79 -10.03 7.05 1.78
N ILE A 80 -10.37 5.77 1.62
CA ILE A 80 -10.46 4.81 2.72
C ILE A 80 -9.07 4.51 3.33
N VAL A 81 -7.99 4.49 2.51
CA VAL A 81 -6.61 4.33 3.03
C VAL A 81 -6.26 5.38 4.08
N ASN A 82 -6.83 6.59 3.98
CA ASN A 82 -6.57 7.65 4.96
C ASN A 82 -7.10 7.34 6.36
N CYS A 83 -7.94 6.30 6.53
CA CYS A 83 -8.28 5.79 7.85
C CYS A 83 -7.04 5.36 8.66
N PHE A 84 -5.91 5.00 8.05
CA PHE A 84 -4.66 4.76 8.79
C PHE A 84 -4.21 5.96 9.62
N ALA A 85 -4.57 7.19 9.23
CA ALA A 85 -4.27 8.37 10.04
C ALA A 85 -4.80 8.23 11.48
N LEU A 86 -5.97 7.62 11.63
CA LEU A 86 -6.59 7.40 12.94
C LEU A 86 -5.82 6.38 13.78
N THR A 87 -5.15 5.39 13.16
CA THR A 87 -4.24 4.47 13.83
C THR A 87 -3.11 5.23 14.53
N TYR A 88 -2.58 6.28 13.91
CA TYR A 88 -1.52 7.10 14.49
C TYR A 88 -2.06 8.20 15.43
N ALA A 89 -3.26 8.71 15.19
CA ALA A 89 -3.87 9.75 16.01
C ALA A 89 -4.41 9.20 17.35
N VAL A 90 -4.92 7.96 17.34
CA VAL A 90 -5.57 7.33 18.48
C VAL A 90 -4.71 6.16 18.97
N PRO A 91 -3.93 6.37 20.04
CA PRO A 91 -3.14 5.29 20.61
C PRO A 91 -4.01 4.25 21.30
N PRO A 92 -3.70 2.96 21.20
CA PRO A 92 -4.47 1.89 21.81
C PRO A 92 -4.20 1.81 23.32
N ASP A 93 -4.47 2.88 24.06
CA ASP A 93 -4.18 3.02 25.50
C ASP A 93 -5.31 2.50 26.40
N ASP A 94 -6.51 2.31 25.85
CA ASP A 94 -7.69 1.80 26.53
C ASP A 94 -8.57 1.00 25.57
N TRP A 95 -9.67 0.43 26.07
CA TRP A 95 -10.53 -0.45 25.28
C TRP A 95 -11.10 0.23 24.05
N LEU A 96 -11.65 1.44 24.20
CA LEU A 96 -12.35 2.15 23.13
C LEU A 96 -11.33 2.58 22.08
N LYS A 97 -10.20 3.12 22.53
CA LYS A 97 -9.13 3.52 21.63
C LYS A 97 -8.51 2.34 20.90
N THR A 98 -8.37 1.18 21.55
CA THR A 98 -7.88 -0.04 20.87
C THR A 98 -8.84 -0.49 19.77
N MET A 99 -10.15 -0.41 20.01
CA MET A 99 -11.16 -0.72 18.99
C MET A 99 -11.09 0.26 17.81
N VAL A 100 -11.01 1.57 18.09
CA VAL A 100 -10.88 2.61 17.06
C VAL A 100 -9.59 2.44 16.27
N HIS A 101 -8.47 2.24 16.96
CA HIS A 101 -7.15 2.03 16.37
C HIS A 101 -7.13 0.82 15.42
N THR A 102 -7.64 -0.32 15.90
CA THR A 102 -7.69 -1.56 15.12
C THR A 102 -8.66 -1.44 13.96
N GLY A 103 -9.83 -0.84 14.18
CA GLY A 103 -10.82 -0.60 13.13
C GLY A 103 -10.27 0.32 12.04
N ALA A 104 -9.59 1.39 12.42
CA ALA A 104 -8.88 2.28 11.50
C ALA A 104 -7.81 1.55 10.68
N PHE A 105 -7.03 0.67 11.32
CA PHE A 105 -6.01 -0.13 10.66
C PHE A 105 -6.65 -1.11 9.65
N ALA A 106 -7.73 -1.79 10.04
CA ALA A 106 -8.48 -2.69 9.16
C ALA A 106 -9.08 -1.93 7.97
N SER A 107 -9.73 -0.78 8.20
CA SER A 107 -10.25 0.07 7.13
C SER A 107 -9.16 0.55 6.19
N GLY A 108 -8.00 0.95 6.71
CA GLY A 108 -6.85 1.33 5.88
C GLY A 108 -6.37 0.19 4.96
N LEU A 109 -6.24 -1.03 5.50
CA LEU A 109 -5.87 -2.22 4.72
C LEU A 109 -6.91 -2.53 3.65
N PHE A 110 -8.20 -2.43 3.98
CA PHE A 110 -9.29 -2.57 3.03
C PHE A 110 -9.19 -1.55 1.90
N GLY A 111 -8.93 -0.27 2.24
CA GLY A 111 -8.72 0.79 1.26
C GLY A 111 -7.57 0.48 0.30
N TYR A 112 -6.44 -0.03 0.81
CA TYR A 112 -5.32 -0.46 -0.05
C TYR A 112 -5.72 -1.63 -0.93
N GLY A 113 -6.50 -2.59 -0.42
CA GLY A 113 -7.04 -3.69 -1.20
C GLY A 113 -7.92 -3.20 -2.35
N VAL A 114 -8.83 -2.25 -2.08
CA VAL A 114 -9.68 -1.62 -3.10
C VAL A 114 -8.84 -0.88 -4.15
N TYR A 115 -7.82 -0.14 -3.72
CA TYR A 115 -6.91 0.56 -4.63
C TYR A 115 -6.14 -0.42 -5.52
N LYS A 116 -5.57 -1.48 -4.95
CA LYS A 116 -4.85 -2.53 -5.69
C LYS A 116 -5.76 -3.30 -6.65
N LEU A 117 -7.01 -3.56 -6.25
CA LEU A 117 -8.02 -4.13 -7.13
C LEU A 117 -8.27 -3.24 -8.35
N ALA A 118 -8.29 -1.92 -8.17
CA ALA A 118 -8.41 -0.99 -9.29
C ALA A 118 -7.23 -1.08 -10.26
N LEU A 119 -6.00 -1.19 -9.74
CA LEU A 119 -4.79 -1.38 -10.55
C LEU A 119 -4.79 -2.73 -11.28
N ALA A 120 -5.27 -3.79 -10.62
CA ALA A 120 -5.45 -5.09 -11.26
C ALA A 120 -6.45 -4.99 -12.41
N LEU A 121 -7.61 -4.38 -12.17
CA LEU A 121 -8.63 -4.18 -13.19
C LEU A 121 -8.11 -3.36 -14.38
N GLU A 122 -7.39 -2.28 -14.13
CA GLU A 122 -6.71 -1.50 -15.17
C GLU A 122 -5.78 -2.39 -16.01
N PHE A 123 -4.93 -3.17 -15.34
CA PHE A 123 -4.02 -4.09 -16.03
C PHE A 123 -4.77 -5.11 -16.91
N PHE A 124 -5.84 -5.74 -16.39
CA PHE A 124 -6.59 -6.76 -17.15
C PHE A 124 -7.46 -6.18 -18.27
N VAL A 125 -7.89 -4.92 -18.15
CA VAL A 125 -8.70 -4.28 -19.21
C VAL A 125 -7.81 -3.83 -20.36
N GLU A 126 -6.66 -3.22 -20.08
CA GLU A 126 -5.82 -2.58 -21.09
C GLU A 126 -4.65 -3.44 -21.58
N TYR A 127 -4.12 -4.31 -20.72
CA TYR A 127 -2.83 -4.96 -20.94
C TYR A 127 -2.87 -6.48 -20.82
N LYS A 128 -4.07 -7.09 -20.87
CA LYS A 128 -4.21 -8.56 -20.79
C LYS A 128 -3.39 -9.30 -21.84
N ASP A 129 -3.15 -8.70 -23.00
CA ASP A 129 -2.40 -9.36 -24.08
C ASP A 129 -0.91 -9.50 -23.72
N LEU A 130 -0.37 -8.60 -22.87
CA LEU A 130 0.98 -8.71 -22.32
C LEU A 130 1.14 -9.95 -21.42
N LEU A 131 0.06 -10.48 -20.84
CA LEU A 131 0.13 -11.72 -20.06
C LEU A 131 0.58 -12.92 -20.89
N ARG A 132 0.46 -12.90 -22.21
CA ARG A 132 0.95 -14.00 -23.05
C ARG A 132 2.42 -13.82 -23.38
N LEU A 133 2.86 -12.59 -23.55
CA LEU A 133 4.12 -12.23 -24.19
C LEU A 133 5.25 -11.90 -23.21
N ASP A 134 4.92 -11.37 -22.02
CA ASP A 134 5.92 -10.84 -21.08
C ASP A 134 5.83 -11.49 -19.69
N LEU A 135 6.97 -12.01 -19.22
CA LEU A 135 7.11 -12.56 -17.87
C LEU A 135 6.95 -11.48 -16.79
N LYS A 136 7.43 -10.25 -17.03
CA LYS A 136 7.30 -9.16 -16.04
C LYS A 136 5.83 -8.79 -15.85
N ALA A 137 5.08 -8.67 -16.93
CA ALA A 137 3.64 -8.46 -16.89
C ALA A 137 2.90 -9.56 -16.09
N LYS A 138 3.28 -10.84 -16.25
CA LYS A 138 2.75 -11.96 -15.44
C LYS A 138 3.07 -11.81 -13.95
N ILE A 139 4.32 -11.50 -13.62
CA ILE A 139 4.75 -11.31 -12.23
C ILE A 139 4.01 -10.13 -11.60
N TYR A 140 3.90 -9.01 -12.31
CA TYR A 140 3.16 -7.83 -11.87
C TYR A 140 1.70 -8.17 -11.58
N ALA A 141 0.98 -8.74 -12.56
CA ALA A 141 -0.42 -9.08 -12.41
C ALA A 141 -0.66 -10.07 -11.27
N GLY A 142 0.17 -11.11 -11.18
CA GLY A 142 0.12 -12.09 -10.10
C GLY A 142 0.37 -11.46 -8.73
N THR A 143 1.37 -10.58 -8.63
CA THR A 143 1.71 -9.91 -7.37
C THR A 143 0.62 -8.94 -6.93
N VAL A 144 0.10 -8.09 -7.83
CA VAL A 144 -0.98 -7.15 -7.51
C VAL A 144 -2.24 -7.88 -7.04
N LEU A 145 -2.64 -8.95 -7.73
CA LEU A 145 -3.81 -9.76 -7.32
C LEU A 145 -3.59 -10.45 -5.98
N PHE A 146 -2.44 -11.10 -5.81
CA PHE A 146 -2.09 -11.77 -4.56
C PHE A 146 -2.08 -10.78 -3.39
N HIS A 147 -1.45 -9.63 -3.58
CA HIS A 147 -1.40 -8.57 -2.58
C HIS A 147 -2.79 -8.03 -2.24
N THR A 148 -3.66 -7.84 -3.25
CA THR A 148 -5.07 -7.48 -3.07
C THR A 148 -5.80 -8.47 -2.16
N CYS A 149 -5.67 -9.77 -2.43
CA CYS A 149 -6.28 -10.83 -1.64
C CYS A 149 -5.77 -10.86 -0.18
N VAL A 150 -4.46 -10.69 0.00
CA VAL A 150 -3.84 -10.64 1.34
C VAL A 150 -4.38 -9.45 2.14
N LEU A 151 -4.49 -8.27 1.53
CA LEU A 151 -5.02 -7.06 2.19
C LEU A 151 -6.48 -7.23 2.61
N PHE A 152 -7.34 -7.78 1.74
CA PHE A 152 -8.72 -8.07 2.10
C PHE A 152 -8.84 -9.14 3.17
N GLY A 153 -8.05 -10.23 3.08
CA GLY A 153 -8.02 -11.29 4.09
C GLY A 153 -7.59 -10.76 5.45
N ALA A 154 -6.53 -9.95 5.51
CA ALA A 154 -6.06 -9.33 6.74
C ALA A 154 -7.10 -8.37 7.34
N SER A 155 -7.74 -7.53 6.50
CA SER A 155 -8.83 -6.66 6.96
C SER A 155 -10.01 -7.46 7.51
N ALA A 156 -10.46 -8.50 6.80
CA ALA A 156 -11.58 -9.33 7.23
C ALA A 156 -11.27 -10.05 8.56
N PHE A 157 -10.05 -10.55 8.71
CA PHE A 157 -9.59 -11.18 9.95
C PHE A 157 -9.60 -10.20 11.13
N LEU A 158 -9.13 -8.96 10.93
CA LEU A 158 -9.15 -7.94 11.97
C LEU A 158 -10.59 -7.56 12.37
N VAL A 159 -11.48 -7.37 11.41
CA VAL A 159 -12.91 -7.10 11.69
C VAL A 159 -13.55 -8.27 12.42
N TYR A 160 -13.28 -9.51 11.99
CA TYR A 160 -13.76 -10.71 12.64
C TYR A 160 -13.32 -10.77 14.12
N LEU A 161 -12.06 -10.47 14.39
CA LEU A 161 -11.56 -10.42 15.77
C LEU A 161 -12.30 -9.35 16.58
N LEU A 162 -12.47 -8.15 16.02
CA LEU A 162 -13.19 -7.05 16.67
C LEU A 162 -14.63 -7.41 17.06
N LEU A 163 -15.28 -8.33 16.33
CA LEU A 163 -16.67 -8.72 16.57
C LEU A 163 -16.84 -9.83 17.62
N LEU A 164 -15.82 -10.66 17.86
CA LEU A 164 -15.98 -11.89 18.64
C LEU A 164 -15.56 -11.82 20.11
N LYS A 165 -14.74 -10.86 20.50
CA LYS A 165 -14.13 -10.83 21.83
C LYS A 165 -14.65 -9.67 22.67
N ASP A 166 -15.03 -9.97 23.90
CA ASP A 166 -15.09 -8.93 24.93
C ASP A 166 -13.65 -8.58 25.33
N TYR A 167 -13.18 -7.43 24.84
CA TYR A 167 -11.82 -6.98 25.06
C TYR A 167 -11.62 -6.25 26.38
N ARG A 168 -12.69 -5.88 27.08
CA ARG A 168 -12.60 -5.11 28.34
C ARG A 168 -11.73 -5.77 29.42
N PRO A 169 -11.83 -7.08 29.69
CA PRO A 169 -10.97 -7.71 30.70
C PRO A 169 -9.54 -7.94 30.19
N ILE A 170 -9.35 -7.92 28.87
CA ILE A 170 -8.07 -8.20 28.24
C ILE A 170 -7.18 -6.95 28.24
N ILE A 171 -7.76 -5.80 27.92
CA ILE A 171 -7.07 -4.55 27.66
C ILE A 171 -6.61 -3.86 28.96
N ALA A 172 -5.36 -3.41 28.94
CA ALA A 172 -4.77 -2.59 30.00
C ALA A 172 -4.97 -1.09 29.72
N ASN A 173 -4.84 -0.27 30.76
CA ASN A 173 -4.64 1.16 30.63
C ASN A 173 -3.14 1.45 30.49
N ILE A 174 -2.73 2.03 29.37
CA ILE A 174 -1.32 2.24 29.03
C ILE A 174 -1.02 3.73 28.87
N ARG A 175 0.06 4.18 29.50
CA ARG A 175 0.66 5.50 29.25
C ARG A 175 1.87 5.36 28.36
N ALA A 176 1.64 5.34 27.05
CA ALA A 176 2.68 5.19 26.02
C ALA A 176 3.44 6.50 25.71
N ASP A 177 3.01 7.61 26.32
CA ASP A 177 3.60 8.96 26.23
C ASP A 177 4.84 9.15 27.12
N VAL A 178 5.06 8.26 28.09
CA VAL A 178 6.17 8.32 29.05
C VAL A 178 7.17 7.21 28.75
N ILE A 179 8.45 7.43 29.08
CA ILE A 179 9.53 6.46 28.90
C ILE A 179 10.12 6.11 30.29
N PRO A 180 10.05 4.83 30.74
CA PRO A 180 9.34 3.72 30.12
C PRO A 180 7.82 3.88 30.19
N ALA A 181 7.09 3.21 29.29
CA ALA A 181 5.63 3.19 29.34
C ALA A 181 5.13 2.60 30.67
N VAL A 182 4.03 3.15 31.18
CA VAL A 182 3.39 2.67 32.42
C VAL A 182 2.13 1.90 32.04
N VAL A 183 2.01 0.67 32.54
CA VAL A 183 0.90 -0.24 32.24
C VAL A 183 0.15 -0.58 33.53
N SER A 184 -1.18 -0.49 33.50
CA SER A 184 -2.04 -0.80 34.64
C SER A 184 -3.31 -1.54 34.23
N GLY A 185 -3.65 -2.61 34.95
CA GLY A 185 -4.80 -3.47 34.62
C GLY A 185 -4.58 -4.36 33.39
N GLY A 186 -5.66 -4.96 32.89
CA GLY A 186 -5.65 -5.93 31.79
C GLY A 186 -4.93 -7.24 32.13
N LEU A 187 -4.74 -8.08 31.12
CA LEU A 187 -3.93 -9.29 31.28
C LEU A 187 -2.45 -8.92 31.46
N LYS A 188 -1.78 -9.68 32.33
CA LYS A 188 -0.35 -9.54 32.56
C LYS A 188 0.39 -10.16 31.36
N VAL A 189 1.26 -9.37 30.74
CA VAL A 189 2.20 -9.88 29.73
C VAL A 189 3.55 -10.02 30.39
N VAL A 190 4.15 -11.20 30.28
CA VAL A 190 5.51 -11.44 30.75
C VAL A 190 6.37 -11.71 29.55
N GLY A 191 7.37 -10.87 29.33
CA GLY A 191 8.27 -10.98 28.19
C GLY A 191 9.73 -10.84 28.60
N SER A 192 10.60 -11.45 27.81
CA SER A 192 12.04 -11.29 27.87
C SER A 192 12.62 -11.22 26.46
N TRP A 193 13.74 -10.53 26.31
CA TRP A 193 14.49 -10.54 25.06
C TRP A 193 15.37 -11.79 25.02
N ARG A 194 15.24 -12.59 23.95
CA ARG A 194 16.15 -13.70 23.67
C ARG A 194 16.95 -13.43 22.41
N GLY A 195 18.21 -13.88 22.42
CA GLY A 195 19.13 -13.75 21.29
C GLY A 195 20.18 -12.66 21.47
N SER A 196 20.99 -12.47 20.44
CA SER A 196 22.03 -11.43 20.37
C SER A 196 21.64 -10.42 19.29
N PHE A 197 21.90 -9.13 19.51
CA PHE A 197 21.68 -8.11 18.48
C PHE A 197 22.45 -8.49 17.18
N PRO A 198 21.84 -8.37 15.97
CA PRO A 198 20.54 -7.77 15.65
C PRO A 198 19.34 -8.77 15.68
N PHE A 199 19.57 -10.04 16.00
CA PHE A 199 18.56 -11.11 15.98
C PHE A 199 17.90 -11.33 17.35
N MET A 200 17.64 -10.24 18.09
CA MET A 200 16.89 -10.32 19.35
C MET A 200 15.41 -10.43 19.05
N TRP A 201 14.80 -11.53 19.47
CA TRP A 201 13.36 -11.74 19.36
C TRP A 201 12.74 -11.62 20.76
N PRO A 202 11.63 -10.89 20.90
CA PRO A 202 10.89 -10.90 22.15
C PRO A 202 10.22 -12.27 22.28
N GLU A 203 10.48 -12.97 23.38
CA GLU A 203 9.65 -14.08 23.83
C GLU A 203 8.72 -13.54 24.91
N ALA A 204 7.41 -13.65 24.69
CA ALA A 204 6.43 -13.24 25.68
C ALA A 204 5.30 -14.25 25.80
N TYR A 205 4.59 -14.21 26.91
CA TYR A 205 3.34 -14.93 27.13
C TYR A 205 2.36 -14.04 27.86
N VAL A 206 1.08 -14.19 27.51
CA VAL A 206 -0.04 -13.58 28.20
C VAL A 206 -0.49 -14.54 29.30
N VAL A 207 -0.61 -14.04 30.53
CA VAL A 207 -1.24 -14.77 31.63
C VAL A 207 -2.74 -14.53 31.54
N GLU A 208 -3.49 -15.59 31.23
CA GLU A 208 -4.94 -15.57 31.06
C GLU A 208 -5.67 -15.44 32.41
N LEU A 209 -6.97 -15.17 32.35
CA LEU A 209 -7.82 -15.03 33.56
C LEU A 209 -7.87 -16.29 34.42
N ASP A 210 -7.72 -17.47 33.82
CA ASP A 210 -7.67 -18.77 34.50
C ASP A 210 -6.25 -19.12 35.02
N GLY A 211 -5.28 -18.21 34.84
CA GLY A 211 -3.88 -18.42 35.19
C GLY A 211 -3.08 -19.24 34.17
N SER A 212 -3.71 -19.70 33.08
CA SER A 212 -2.98 -20.36 32.00
C SER A 212 -2.11 -19.37 31.24
N HIS A 213 -1.08 -19.88 30.56
CA HIS A 213 -0.13 -19.06 29.80
C HIS A 213 -0.33 -19.28 28.31
N SER A 214 -0.70 -18.23 27.59
CA SER A 214 -0.75 -18.25 26.12
C SER A 214 0.53 -17.63 25.56
N PRO A 215 1.30 -18.34 24.73
CA PRO A 215 2.49 -17.77 24.12
C PRO A 215 2.10 -16.60 23.20
N VAL A 216 2.89 -15.53 23.26
CA VAL A 216 2.91 -14.46 22.26
C VAL A 216 3.92 -14.87 21.20
N GLY A 217 3.42 -15.24 20.03
CA GLY A 217 4.27 -15.66 18.92
C GLY A 217 4.62 -14.48 18.01
N GLY A 218 5.74 -14.60 17.29
CA GLY A 218 5.79 -14.04 15.95
C GLY A 218 4.79 -14.82 15.12
N ASP A 219 3.56 -14.32 15.00
CA ASP A 219 2.54 -14.98 14.18
C ASP A 219 3.12 -15.12 12.76
N PRO A 220 3.23 -16.34 12.20
CA PRO A 220 3.65 -16.51 10.82
C PRO A 220 2.78 -15.66 9.88
N CYS A 221 1.50 -15.39 10.23
CA CYS A 221 0.66 -14.44 9.50
C CYS A 221 1.13 -12.99 9.63
N GLY A 222 1.66 -12.58 10.78
CA GLY A 222 2.23 -11.25 10.99
C GLY A 222 3.52 -11.04 10.20
N VAL A 223 4.46 -11.99 10.25
CA VAL A 223 5.68 -11.95 9.44
C VAL A 223 5.34 -12.02 7.95
N PHE A 224 4.43 -12.90 7.56
CA PHE A 224 3.92 -12.99 6.20
C PHE A 224 3.30 -11.68 5.73
N LEU A 225 2.45 -11.05 6.53
CA LEU A 225 1.82 -9.78 6.19
C LEU A 225 2.87 -8.69 6.01
N VAL A 226 3.87 -8.59 6.90
CA VAL A 226 4.97 -7.63 6.75
C VAL A 226 5.76 -7.89 5.46
N VAL A 227 6.10 -9.14 5.19
CA VAL A 227 6.82 -9.55 3.99
C VAL A 227 6.02 -9.22 2.73
N VAL A 228 4.73 -9.54 2.70
CA VAL A 228 3.87 -9.24 1.54
C VAL A 228 3.69 -7.74 1.39
N THR A 229 3.32 -7.01 2.44
CA THR A 229 3.07 -5.56 2.37
C THR A 229 4.34 -4.76 2.07
N PHE A 230 5.54 -5.27 2.39
CA PHE A 230 6.81 -4.62 2.04
C PHE A 230 7.37 -5.06 0.69
N LEU A 231 7.45 -6.37 0.42
CA LEU A 231 8.06 -6.90 -0.80
C LEU A 231 7.15 -6.79 -2.02
N ALA A 232 5.83 -6.96 -1.87
CA ALA A 232 4.92 -6.91 -3.02
C ALA A 232 4.98 -5.54 -3.72
N PRO A 233 4.92 -4.38 -3.04
CA PRO A 233 5.11 -3.08 -3.71
C PRO A 233 6.45 -2.94 -4.45
N ILE A 234 7.53 -3.50 -3.90
CA ILE A 234 8.86 -3.45 -4.54
C ILE A 234 8.84 -4.29 -5.82
N VAL A 235 8.34 -5.53 -5.74
CA VAL A 235 8.20 -6.41 -6.91
C VAL A 235 7.31 -5.75 -7.95
N GLU A 236 6.14 -5.25 -7.55
CA GLU A 236 5.20 -4.55 -8.42
C GLU A 236 5.86 -3.36 -9.12
N ALA A 237 6.60 -2.51 -8.41
CA ALA A 237 7.31 -1.37 -9.00
C ALA A 237 8.39 -1.81 -10.00
N LEU A 238 9.10 -2.90 -9.72
CA LEU A 238 10.16 -3.42 -10.58
C LEU A 238 9.63 -4.20 -11.81
N THR A 239 8.41 -4.70 -11.73
CA THR A 239 7.79 -5.52 -12.80
C THR A 239 6.64 -4.85 -13.52
N ALA A 240 6.22 -3.65 -13.10
CA ALA A 240 5.20 -2.88 -13.79
C ALA A 240 5.58 -2.69 -15.26
N PRO A 241 4.70 -3.05 -16.23
CA PRO A 241 4.95 -2.78 -17.64
C PRO A 241 5.16 -1.28 -17.85
N ARG A 242 6.12 -0.92 -18.70
CA ARG A 242 6.43 0.50 -18.98
C ARG A 242 5.24 1.21 -19.59
N GLU A 243 4.48 0.50 -20.40
CA GLU A 243 3.24 0.93 -21.05
C GLU A 243 2.18 1.37 -20.02
N LEU A 244 2.20 0.75 -18.82
CA LEU A 244 1.30 1.10 -17.72
C LEU A 244 1.72 2.42 -17.03
N VAL A 245 3.00 2.78 -17.12
CA VAL A 245 3.60 3.98 -16.51
C VAL A 245 3.66 5.15 -17.50
N SER A 246 3.72 4.89 -18.82
CA SER A 246 4.11 5.89 -19.83
C SER A 246 3.11 6.19 -20.95
N HIS A 247 1.84 5.78 -20.86
CA HIS A 247 0.85 6.21 -21.86
C HIS A 247 0.53 7.71 -21.69
N GLY A 248 1.27 8.54 -22.44
CA GLY A 248 1.10 9.99 -22.54
C GLY A 248 2.40 10.79 -22.60
N ALA A 249 3.55 10.20 -22.25
CA ALA A 249 4.85 10.84 -22.40
C ALA A 249 5.71 10.02 -23.36
N VAL A 250 5.41 10.10 -24.65
CA VAL A 250 6.45 9.89 -25.65
C VAL A 250 7.35 11.12 -25.53
N VAL A 251 8.46 11.00 -24.81
CA VAL A 251 9.56 11.94 -25.01
C VAL A 251 10.09 11.63 -26.39
N ILE A 252 9.53 12.29 -27.39
CA ILE A 252 10.08 12.32 -28.74
C ILE A 252 11.38 13.08 -28.56
N TYR A 253 12.50 12.35 -28.50
CA TYR A 253 13.78 12.93 -28.85
C TYR A 253 13.70 13.14 -30.35
N THR A 254 13.16 14.29 -30.76
CA THR A 254 13.46 14.78 -32.10
C THR A 254 14.95 15.04 -32.07
N ASP A 255 15.71 14.26 -32.84
CA ASP A 255 17.00 14.68 -33.34
C ASP A 255 16.72 15.93 -34.17
N LEU A 256 16.60 17.07 -33.49
CA LEU A 256 16.75 18.37 -34.11
C LEU A 256 18.20 18.37 -34.57
N GLU A 257 18.40 18.00 -35.84
CA GLU A 257 19.53 18.47 -36.61
C GLU A 257 19.55 19.99 -36.43
N LEU A 258 20.36 20.43 -35.48
CA LEU A 258 20.67 21.83 -35.28
C LEU A 258 21.37 22.27 -36.55
N GLU A 259 20.61 22.87 -37.46
CA GLU A 259 21.21 23.78 -38.43
C GLU A 259 22.02 24.83 -37.63
N PRO A 260 23.26 25.14 -38.02
CA PRO A 260 24.21 25.82 -37.12
C PRO A 260 23.84 27.26 -36.75
N ASP A 261 22.77 27.84 -37.28
CA ASP A 261 22.54 29.29 -37.30
C ASP A 261 21.19 29.72 -36.73
N ALA A 262 20.80 29.23 -35.54
CA ALA A 262 19.69 29.81 -34.80
C ALA A 262 19.93 29.83 -33.28
N VAL A 263 20.58 30.89 -32.81
CA VAL A 263 20.61 31.26 -31.39
C VAL A 263 19.26 31.87 -31.02
N GLU A 264 18.31 31.03 -30.61
CA GLU A 264 17.28 31.42 -29.64
C GLU A 264 16.64 30.18 -29.00
N THR A 265 17.03 29.90 -27.76
CA THR A 265 16.54 28.74 -27.01
C THR A 265 15.11 28.99 -26.53
N LYS A 266 14.12 28.58 -27.33
CA LYS A 266 12.76 28.32 -26.85
C LYS A 266 12.57 26.82 -26.69
N VAL A 267 12.59 26.34 -25.45
CA VAL A 267 12.10 25.00 -25.11
C VAL A 267 10.57 25.03 -25.21
N LEU A 268 10.05 24.75 -26.41
CA LEU A 268 8.65 24.43 -26.62
C LEU A 268 8.50 22.92 -26.49
N ALA A 269 8.12 22.46 -25.30
CA ALA A 269 7.57 21.13 -25.14
C ALA A 269 6.16 21.12 -25.74
N SER A 270 6.03 20.78 -27.02
CA SER A 270 4.74 20.46 -27.62
C SER A 270 4.38 19.01 -27.30
N VAL A 271 3.36 18.84 -26.45
CA VAL A 271 2.70 17.55 -26.26
C VAL A 271 1.77 17.34 -27.46
N GLU A 272 2.25 16.67 -28.50
CA GLU A 272 1.36 16.21 -29.58
C GLU A 272 0.65 14.93 -29.13
N LEU A 273 -0.67 15.05 -28.92
CA LEU A 273 -1.56 13.91 -28.79
C LEU A 273 -1.74 13.32 -30.19
N SER A 274 -1.09 12.20 -30.48
CA SER A 274 -1.39 11.41 -31.68
C SER A 274 -2.87 10.98 -31.63
N PRO A 275 -3.69 11.33 -32.64
CA PRO A 275 -5.07 10.86 -32.73
C PRO A 275 -5.16 9.36 -33.06
N CYS A 276 -4.05 8.73 -33.44
CA CYS A 276 -3.97 7.37 -33.94
C CYS A 276 -3.41 6.47 -32.82
N GLY A 277 -4.15 5.43 -32.44
CA GLY A 277 -3.78 4.48 -31.36
C GLY A 277 -2.49 3.71 -31.63
N PRO A 278 -1.94 2.98 -30.64
CA PRO A 278 -0.68 2.26 -30.80
C PRO A 278 -0.73 1.28 -31.97
N GLY A 279 0.16 1.47 -32.96
CA GLY A 279 0.26 0.62 -34.16
C GLY A 279 -0.30 1.23 -35.46
N LEU A 280 -0.85 2.45 -35.40
CA LEU A 280 -1.41 3.16 -36.55
C LEU A 280 -0.58 4.40 -36.89
N SER A 281 -0.29 4.60 -38.17
CA SER A 281 0.30 5.84 -38.70
C SER A 281 -0.72 6.55 -39.57
N CYS A 282 -0.66 7.88 -39.54
CA CYS A 282 -1.57 8.76 -40.27
C CYS A 282 -0.73 9.50 -41.33
N ASP A 283 -1.04 9.25 -42.61
CA ASP A 283 -0.36 9.92 -43.73
C ASP A 283 -0.78 11.40 -43.77
N SER A 284 0.20 12.29 -43.87
CA SER A 284 0.03 13.74 -43.73
C SER A 284 -0.70 14.41 -44.91
N GLU A 285 -1.12 13.65 -45.93
CA GLU A 285 -1.72 14.20 -47.15
C GLU A 285 -3.16 13.74 -47.42
N SER A 286 -3.73 12.83 -46.63
CA SER A 286 -5.13 12.39 -46.78
C SER A 286 -5.90 12.59 -45.48
N GLU A 287 -7.04 13.26 -45.55
CA GLU A 287 -7.96 13.45 -44.44
C GLU A 287 -8.36 12.10 -43.80
N GLY A 288 -7.68 11.72 -42.72
CA GLY A 288 -8.28 10.96 -41.61
C GLY A 288 -8.41 9.44 -41.71
N GLU A 289 -7.58 8.71 -42.46
CA GLU A 289 -7.56 7.24 -42.40
C GLU A 289 -6.33 6.69 -41.65
N CYS A 290 -6.57 5.91 -40.60
CA CYS A 290 -5.54 5.22 -39.83
C CYS A 290 -5.25 3.83 -40.43
N TRP A 291 -4.02 3.56 -40.85
CA TRP A 291 -3.63 2.27 -41.41
C TRP A 291 -2.75 1.45 -40.44
N PRO A 292 -2.91 0.11 -40.39
CA PRO A 292 -1.94 -0.77 -39.73
C PRO A 292 -0.57 -0.65 -40.39
N ARG A 293 0.51 -0.52 -39.59
CA ARG A 293 1.89 -0.38 -40.09
C ARG A 293 2.31 -1.42 -41.13
N ASP A 294 1.71 -2.60 -41.11
CA ASP A 294 2.08 -3.73 -41.98
C ASP A 294 1.46 -3.63 -43.39
N GLN A 295 0.66 -2.60 -43.66
CA GLN A 295 -0.05 -2.38 -44.93
C GLN A 295 0.42 -1.15 -45.71
N MET A 296 1.50 -0.47 -45.27
CA MET A 296 2.04 0.65 -46.06
C MET A 296 2.54 0.13 -47.43
N PRO A 297 2.02 0.67 -48.56
CA PRO A 297 2.62 0.41 -49.85
C PRO A 297 4.02 1.01 -49.86
N ILE A 298 5.01 0.20 -50.24
CA ILE A 298 6.38 0.65 -50.47
C ILE A 298 6.34 1.55 -51.72
N CYS A 299 6.49 2.86 -51.53
CA CYS A 299 6.80 3.82 -52.58
C CYS A 299 8.31 4.09 -52.61
#